data_AF-S8ASD0-F1
#
_entry.id   AF-S8ASD0-F1
#
_cell.length_a   1.000
_cell.length_b   1.000
_cell.length_c   1.000
_cell.angle_alpha   90.00
_cell.angle_beta   90.00
_cell.angle_gamma   90.00
#
_symmetry.space_group_name_H-M   'P 1'
#
loop_
_entity.id
_entity.type
_entity.pdbx_description
1 polymer ?
#
loop_
_entity_poly.entity_id
_entity_poly.type
_entity_poly.pdbx_seq_one_letter_code
_entity_poly.pdbx_strand_id
1 'polypeptide(L)'
;MSYFRVQLIRSAIGLPRRSTDVLKALGLKKRMGIVFHPVSPSVAGQIMKVKELVSVQEVDRALTKQEVRLERKPDPGYYVEKSSVDERAELTGH
;
A
#
# COMPACT_ATOMS: atom_id res chain seq x y z
N MET A 1 -5.78 -14.92 10.17
CA MET A 1 -6.57 -13.75 10.62
C MET A 1 -6.67 -12.81 9.44
N SER A 2 -7.87 -12.36 9.09
CA SER A 2 -8.05 -11.44 7.95
C SER A 2 -7.75 -9.98 8.34
N TYR A 3 -7.47 -9.17 7.33
CA TYR A 3 -7.16 -7.75 7.42
C TYR A 3 -8.07 -6.95 6.51
N PHE A 4 -8.39 -5.72 6.91
CA PHE A 4 -8.95 -4.71 6.02
C PHE A 4 -7.81 -4.00 5.28
N ARG A 5 -7.77 -4.14 3.96
CA ARG A 5 -7.03 -3.26 3.05
C ARG A 5 -7.89 -2.02 2.80
N VAL A 6 -7.53 -0.91 3.41
CA VAL A 6 -8.27 0.36 3.32
C VAL A 6 -7.49 1.35 2.46
N GLN A 7 -8.12 1.85 1.40
CA GLN A 7 -7.55 2.86 0.49
C GLN A 7 -8.37 4.14 0.53
N LEU A 8 -7.72 5.29 0.71
CA LEU A 8 -8.39 6.60 0.65
C LEU A 8 -8.63 7.02 -0.81
N ILE A 9 -9.86 6.87 -1.31
CA ILE A 9 -10.21 7.17 -2.70
C ILE A 9 -10.64 8.63 -2.90
N ARG A 10 -11.32 9.24 -1.92
CA ARG A 10 -11.75 10.65 -1.96
C ARG A 10 -11.05 11.48 -0.88
N SER A 11 -10.90 12.77 -1.14
CA SER A 11 -10.28 13.70 -0.18
C SER A 11 -11.27 14.12 0.89
N ALA A 12 -10.77 14.43 2.09
CA ALA A 12 -11.56 15.03 3.18
C ALA A 12 -11.55 16.57 3.17
N ILE A 13 -11.05 17.21 2.10
CA ILE A 13 -11.09 18.67 1.97
C ILE A 13 -12.55 19.13 2.02
N GLY A 14 -12.82 20.15 2.83
CA GLY A 14 -14.17 20.71 3.00
C GLY A 14 -15.09 19.87 3.90
N LEU A 15 -14.62 18.75 4.47
CA LEU A 15 -15.40 17.96 5.42
C LEU A 15 -15.16 18.40 6.88
N PRO A 16 -16.09 18.09 7.79
CA PRO A 16 -15.90 18.34 9.21
C PRO A 16 -14.61 17.71 9.75
N ARG A 17 -13.99 18.38 10.73
CA ARG A 17 -12.74 17.94 11.37
C ARG A 17 -12.79 16.49 11.87
N ARG A 18 -13.96 16.04 12.35
CA ARG A 18 -14.19 14.68 12.83
C ARG A 18 -13.85 13.61 11.78
N SER A 19 -14.21 13.82 10.52
CA SER A 19 -13.90 12.87 9.43
C SER A 19 -12.39 12.80 9.18
N THR A 20 -11.73 13.97 9.17
CA THR A 20 -10.27 14.07 9.04
C THR A 20 -9.54 13.39 10.20
N ASP A 21 -10.05 13.52 11.42
CA ASP A 21 -9.44 12.90 12.60
C ASP A 21 -9.60 11.37 12.58
N VAL A 22 -10.73 10.84 12.10
CA VAL A 22 -10.90 9.39 11.86
C VAL A 22 -9.92 8.88 10.81
N LEU A 23 -9.74 9.60 9.68
CA LEU A 23 -8.76 9.22 8.66
C LEU A 23 -7.33 9.21 9.21
N LYS A 24 -6.96 10.20 10.03
CA LYS A 24 -5.65 10.26 10.69
C LYS A 24 -5.46 9.08 11.65
N ALA A 25 -6.47 8.72 12.42
CA ALA A 25 -6.44 7.58 13.35
C ALA A 25 -6.24 6.26 12.60
N LEU A 26 -6.89 6.10 11.43
CA LEU A 26 -6.67 4.96 10.53
C LEU A 26 -5.30 5.00 9.83
N GLY A 27 -4.53 6.09 9.92
CA GLY A 27 -3.23 6.26 9.26
C GLY A 27 -3.30 6.75 7.81
N LEU A 28 -4.47 7.17 7.33
CA LEU A 28 -4.69 7.66 5.97
C LEU A 28 -4.38 9.16 5.88
N LYS A 29 -3.17 9.49 5.39
CA LYS A 29 -2.68 10.89 5.29
C LYS A 29 -2.90 11.54 3.92
N LYS A 30 -2.72 10.79 2.84
CA LYS A 30 -2.80 11.27 1.44
C LYS A 30 -3.75 10.39 0.63
N ARG A 31 -4.38 10.97 -0.39
CA ARG A 31 -5.23 10.24 -1.34
C ARG A 31 -4.44 9.10 -1.98
N MET A 32 -5.12 7.99 -2.28
CA MET A 32 -4.57 6.74 -2.79
C MET A 32 -3.58 6.02 -1.87
N GLY A 33 -3.39 6.54 -0.65
CA GLY A 33 -2.70 5.84 0.42
C GLY A 33 -3.47 4.60 0.84
N ILE A 34 -2.72 3.53 1.13
CA ILE A 34 -3.24 2.23 1.56
C ILE A 34 -2.69 1.93 2.95
N VAL A 35 -3.57 1.43 3.82
CA VAL A 35 -3.23 0.93 5.15
C VAL A 35 -3.89 -0.44 5.35
N PHE A 36 -3.28 -1.25 6.19
CA PHE A 36 -3.80 -2.56 6.57
C PHE A 36 -4.06 -2.57 8.06
N HIS A 37 -5.27 -3.00 8.45
CA HIS A 37 -5.67 -3.14 9.85
C HIS A 37 -6.24 -4.53 10.08
N PRO A 38 -5.98 -5.17 11.23
CA PRO A 38 -6.62 -6.44 11.56
C PRO A 38 -8.15 -6.26 11.64
N VAL A 39 -8.89 -7.26 11.18
CA VAL A 39 -10.36 -7.22 11.24
C VAL A 39 -10.81 -7.20 12.70
N SER A 40 -11.43 -6.10 13.10
CA SER A 40 -12.02 -5.92 14.43
C SER A 40 -13.23 -4.97 14.36
N PRO A 41 -14.20 -5.09 15.30
CA PRO A 41 -15.36 -4.20 15.33
C PRO A 41 -14.99 -2.71 15.48
N SER A 42 -13.93 -2.40 16.22
CA SER A 42 -13.45 -1.02 16.40
C SER A 42 -12.97 -0.41 15.09
N VAL A 43 -12.16 -1.15 14.32
CA VAL A 43 -11.69 -0.70 13.00
C VAL A 43 -12.85 -0.58 12.03
N ALA A 44 -13.77 -1.55 12.01
CA ALA A 44 -14.97 -1.50 11.17
C ALA A 44 -15.83 -0.26 11.48
N GLY A 45 -16.02 0.08 12.76
CA GLY A 45 -16.74 1.29 13.17
C GLY A 45 -16.05 2.59 12.75
N GLN A 46 -14.72 2.63 12.72
CA GLN A 46 -13.96 3.77 12.19
C GLN A 46 -14.12 3.89 10.68
N ILE A 47 -13.98 2.78 9.95
CA ILE A 47 -14.18 2.72 8.50
C ILE A 47 -15.59 3.20 8.13
N MET A 48 -16.62 2.75 8.86
CA MET A 48 -18.02 3.12 8.59
C MET A 48 -18.30 4.62 8.73
N LYS A 49 -17.56 5.34 9.58
CA LYS A 49 -17.68 6.81 9.73
C LYS A 49 -17.15 7.58 8.52
N VAL A 50 -16.34 6.94 7.68
CA VAL A 50 -15.69 7.53 6.50
C VAL A 50 -15.90 6.68 5.24
N LYS A 51 -16.94 5.84 5.22
CA LYS A 51 -17.20 4.84 4.17
C LYS A 51 -17.29 5.44 2.77
N GLU A 52 -17.71 6.69 2.67
CA GLU A 52 -17.79 7.42 1.41
C GLU A 52 -16.39 7.75 0.89
N LEU A 53 -15.39 7.91 1.76
CA LEU A 53 -14.05 8.34 1.37
C LEU A 53 -13.10 7.20 1.04
N VAL A 54 -13.42 5.98 1.46
CA VAL A 54 -12.51 4.83 1.41
C VAL A 54 -13.05 3.70 0.55
N SER A 55 -12.14 2.94 -0.04
CA SER A 55 -12.41 1.61 -0.60
C SER A 55 -11.82 0.58 0.36
N VAL A 56 -12.59 -0.48 0.63
CA VAL A 56 -12.22 -1.52 1.61
C VAL A 56 -12.28 -2.88 0.95
N GLN A 57 -11.25 -3.69 1.18
CA GLN A 57 -11.19 -5.09 0.75
C GLN A 57 -10.73 -5.93 1.94
N GLU A 58 -11.31 -7.11 2.12
CA GLU A 58 -10.79 -8.11 3.05
C GLU A 58 -9.67 -8.89 2.38
N VAL A 59 -8.56 -9.09 3.10
CA VAL A 59 -7.37 -9.82 2.61
C VAL A 59 -6.82 -10.74 3.70
N ASP A 60 -6.14 -11.81 3.31
CA ASP A 60 -5.61 -12.80 4.26
C ASP A 60 -4.42 -12.29 5.08
N ARG A 61 -3.65 -11.33 4.54
CA ARG A 61 -2.47 -10.77 5.21
C ARG A 61 -2.29 -9.28 4.91
N ALA A 62 -1.65 -8.57 5.85
CA ALA A 62 -1.17 -7.22 5.62
C ALA A 62 0.10 -7.23 4.77
N LEU A 63 0.16 -6.36 3.76
CA LEU A 63 1.38 -6.13 2.98
C LEU A 63 2.22 -5.01 3.59
N THR A 64 3.53 -5.16 3.54
CA THR A 64 4.50 -4.11 3.86
C THR A 64 4.49 -3.02 2.78
N LYS A 65 5.02 -1.84 3.13
CA LYS A 65 5.17 -0.74 2.15
C LYS A 65 6.01 -1.13 0.93
N GLN A 66 7.01 -1.99 1.13
CA GLN A 66 7.87 -2.48 0.04
C GLN A 66 7.11 -3.41 -0.88
N GLU A 67 6.35 -4.37 -0.33
CA GLU A 67 5.51 -5.28 -1.12
C GLU A 67 4.44 -4.53 -1.92
N VAL A 68 3.73 -3.56 -1.31
CA VAL A 68 2.76 -2.72 -2.04
C VAL A 68 3.42 -1.93 -3.17
N ARG A 69 4.68 -1.51 -3.00
CA ARG A 69 5.43 -0.82 -4.05
C ARG A 69 5.83 -1.78 -5.18
N LEU A 70 6.25 -2.99 -4.82
CA LEU A 70 6.62 -4.03 -5.78
C LEU A 70 5.41 -4.50 -6.59
N GLU A 71 4.25 -4.68 -5.97
CA GLU A 71 3.00 -5.04 -6.64
C GLU A 71 2.61 -4.04 -7.75
N ARG A 72 2.98 -2.76 -7.56
CA ARG A 72 2.73 -1.69 -8.54
C ARG A 72 3.86 -1.51 -9.54
N LYS A 73 4.99 -2.18 -9.36
CA LYS A 73 6.15 -2.04 -10.24
C LYS A 73 5.86 -2.81 -11.54
N PRO A 74 5.80 -2.15 -12.70
CA PRO A 74 5.65 -2.86 -13.96
C PRO A 74 6.90 -3.68 -14.27
N ASP A 75 6.75 -4.63 -15.19
CA ASP A 75 7.91 -5.28 -15.78
C ASP A 75 8.79 -4.23 -16.50
N PRO A 76 10.12 -4.23 -16.28
CA PRO A 76 11.00 -3.25 -16.92
C PRO A 76 10.98 -3.30 -18.45
N GLY A 77 10.66 -4.44 -19.06
CA GLY A 77 10.66 -4.62 -20.51
C GLY A 77 12.05 -4.72 -21.14
N TYR A 78 13.11 -4.79 -20.33
CA TYR A 78 14.49 -5.02 -20.78
C TYR A 78 15.24 -5.86 -19.75
N TYR A 79 16.26 -6.58 -20.19
CA TYR A 79 17.25 -7.21 -19.33
C TYR A 79 18.62 -6.58 -19.61
N VAL A 80 19.43 -6.43 -18.57
CA VAL A 80 20.80 -5.94 -18.72
C VAL A 80 21.69 -7.15 -18.96
N GLU A 81 22.26 -7.25 -20.16
CA GLU A 81 23.28 -8.25 -20.46
C GLU A 81 24.56 -7.95 -19.68
N LYS A 82 25.30 -8.99 -19.30
CA LYS A 82 26.62 -8.81 -18.68
C LYS A 82 27.53 -8.09 -19.66
N SER A 83 28.34 -7.16 -19.16
CA SER A 83 29.36 -6.57 -20.01
C SER A 83 30.41 -7.62 -20.36
N SER A 84 31.07 -7.48 -21.52
CA SER A 84 32.16 -8.37 -21.93
C SER A 84 33.36 -8.35 -20.96
N VAL A 85 33.43 -7.34 -20.09
CA VAL A 85 34.41 -7.24 -19.00
C VAL A 85 34.01 -8.13 -17.83
N ASP A 86 32.72 -8.17 -17.48
CA ASP A 86 32.19 -9.03 -16.40
C ASP A 86 32.25 -10.52 -16.77
N GLU A 87 31.96 -10.88 -18.03
CA GLU A 87 32.12 -12.25 -18.52
C GLU A 87 33.58 -12.70 -18.47
N ARG A 88 34.51 -11.81 -18.83
CA ARG A 88 35.95 -12.11 -18.79
C ARG A 88 36.47 -12.29 -17.37
N ALA A 89 36.01 -11.48 -16.41
CA ALA A 89 36.42 -11.58 -15.01
C ALA A 89 36.00 -12.93 -14.39
N GLU A 90 34.76 -13.37 -14.64
CA GLU A 90 34.25 -14.68 -14.18
C GLU A 90 34.99 -15.86 -14.84
N LEU A 91 35.31 -15.77 -16.13
CA LEU A 91 36.10 -16.81 -16.84
C LEU A 91 37.53 -16.93 -16.33
N THR A 92 38.11 -15.84 -15.83
CA THR A 92 39.47 -15.82 -15.26
C THR A 92 39.54 -16.15 -13.76
N GLY A 93 38.39 -16.36 -13.10
CA GLY A 93 38.34 -16.88 -11.73
C GLY A 93 38.95 -15.97 -10.65
N HIS A 94 38.75 -14.65 -10.78
CA HIS A 94 39.11 -13.66 -9.74
C HIS A 94 37.88 -13.13 -9.01
#